data_AF-A0A061N8N9-F1
#
_entry.id   AF-A0A061N8N9-F1
#
_cell.length_a   1.000
_cell.length_b   1.000
_cell.length_c   1.000
_cell.angle_alpha   90.00
_cell.angle_beta   90.00
_cell.angle_gamma   90.00
#
_symmetry.space_group_name_H-M   'P 1'
#
loop_
_entity.id
_entity.type
_entity.pdbx_description
1 polymer ?
#
loop_
_entity_poly.entity_id
_entity_poly.type
_entity_poly.pdbx_seq_one_letter_code
_entity_poly.pdbx_strand_id
1 'polypeptide(L)'
;MVKHVQLGKSDVHVHPIGLGTNAVGGHNIYPNMLDEEEGRNVVRSAINNGITMLDTAFIYGPERSEELVGEVVKEYKREDLVIATKAAHKAVGDTMEFDNSPQFLKQSVDDALKRLQTDYIDLFYIHFPDESTPKAEAVGALKELKDAGKIRSIGVSNFSPEQLKDANQDGYVDVLQAEYNLLNRQAESDFFAYTTKEDITFIPYFPLESGLLAGKYTENSTFTDFRSKKPSFQGEAFKENLAKVERVREIADAKGEDVAHVILAWYLTIPSVDVLIPGAKRTDQVKTSIRAAEMALTDQEILVIDDIFFMNEECVLLVFLIVSEYFNAQEKVLSV
;
A
#
# COMPACT_ATOMS: atom_id res chain seq x y z
N MET A 1 -17.06 -16.88 -1.75
CA MET A 1 -17.12 -15.54 -1.13
C MET A 1 -15.70 -15.18 -0.75
N VAL A 2 -15.18 -14.05 -1.23
CA VAL A 2 -13.85 -13.59 -0.82
C VAL A 2 -13.87 -13.34 0.69
N LYS A 3 -12.92 -13.93 1.41
CA LYS A 3 -12.84 -13.81 2.86
C LYS A 3 -12.34 -12.40 3.18
N HIS A 4 -13.10 -11.65 3.96
CA HIS A 4 -12.62 -10.37 4.48
C HIS A 4 -11.45 -10.63 5.44
N VAL A 5 -10.48 -9.73 5.42
CA VAL A 5 -9.30 -9.77 6.29
C VAL A 5 -9.43 -8.70 7.37
N GLN A 6 -8.93 -9.01 8.56
CA GLN A 6 -8.88 -8.09 9.68
C GLN A 6 -7.60 -7.25 9.56
N LEU A 7 -7.67 -5.95 9.90
CA LEU A 7 -6.49 -5.08 9.88
C LEU A 7 -5.78 -5.12 11.23
N GLY A 8 -4.68 -5.87 11.29
CA GLY A 8 -3.89 -6.14 12.49
C GLY A 8 -4.79 -6.51 13.68
N LYS A 9 -4.56 -5.84 14.80
CA LYS A 9 -5.31 -6.03 16.06
C LYS A 9 -6.63 -5.27 16.14
N SER A 10 -7.03 -4.53 15.10
CA SER A 10 -8.27 -3.74 15.09
C SER A 10 -9.51 -4.61 14.86
N ASP A 11 -10.71 -4.04 14.99
CA ASP A 11 -11.97 -4.69 14.60
C ASP A 11 -12.39 -4.38 13.15
N VAL A 12 -11.52 -3.68 12.39
CA VAL A 12 -11.79 -3.26 11.02
C VAL A 12 -11.53 -4.43 10.07
N HIS A 13 -12.54 -4.77 9.26
CA HIS A 13 -12.48 -5.86 8.29
C HIS A 13 -12.66 -5.33 6.87
N VAL A 14 -11.81 -5.79 5.95
CA VAL A 14 -11.78 -5.29 4.56
C VAL A 14 -11.74 -6.41 3.54
N HIS A 15 -12.15 -6.10 2.32
CA HIS A 15 -11.78 -6.91 1.16
C HIS A 15 -10.23 -6.89 1.00
N PRO A 16 -9.57 -8.01 0.61
CA PRO A 16 -8.10 -8.05 0.39
C PRO A 16 -7.56 -7.08 -0.67
N ILE A 17 -8.46 -6.40 -1.39
CA ILE A 17 -8.16 -5.33 -2.34
C ILE A 17 -8.97 -4.11 -1.92
N GLY A 18 -8.26 -3.04 -1.57
CA GLY A 18 -8.75 -1.68 -1.45
C GLY A 18 -8.52 -0.86 -2.71
N LEU A 19 -8.96 0.39 -2.69
CA LEU A 19 -8.72 1.38 -3.73
C LEU A 19 -7.83 2.51 -3.20
N GLY A 20 -6.67 2.73 -3.81
CA GLY A 20 -5.90 3.95 -3.61
C GLY A 20 -6.48 5.12 -4.42
N THR A 21 -6.81 6.23 -3.75
CA THR A 21 -7.56 7.34 -4.38
C THR A 21 -6.67 8.54 -4.76
N ASN A 22 -5.35 8.39 -4.83
CA ASN A 22 -4.44 9.47 -5.22
C ASN A 22 -4.71 10.05 -6.62
N ALA A 23 -5.44 9.34 -7.48
CA ALA A 23 -5.89 9.81 -8.79
C ALA A 23 -7.33 10.35 -8.79
N VAL A 24 -8.01 10.32 -7.66
CA VAL A 24 -9.35 10.90 -7.47
C VAL A 24 -9.14 12.29 -6.87
N GLY A 25 -9.17 13.33 -7.70
CA GLY A 25 -8.96 14.72 -7.28
C GLY A 25 -7.51 15.08 -6.93
N GLY A 26 -6.55 14.17 -7.13
CA GLY A 26 -5.12 14.38 -6.87
C GLY A 26 -4.39 15.30 -7.85
N HIS A 27 -4.90 16.52 -8.07
CA HIS A 27 -4.42 17.44 -9.10
C HIS A 27 -2.98 17.91 -8.90
N ASN A 28 -2.47 17.92 -7.67
CA ASN A 28 -1.06 18.17 -7.37
C ASN A 28 -0.12 17.03 -7.80
N ILE A 29 -0.62 15.79 -7.87
CA ILE A 29 0.14 14.60 -8.28
C ILE A 29 0.06 14.40 -9.80
N TYR A 30 -1.13 14.63 -10.37
CA TYR A 30 -1.43 14.40 -11.78
C TYR A 30 -1.98 15.68 -12.45
N PRO A 31 -1.14 16.69 -12.66
CA PRO A 31 -1.59 18.00 -13.14
C PRO A 31 -2.18 17.90 -14.55
N ASN A 32 -3.40 18.42 -14.72
CA ASN A 32 -4.14 18.44 -16.00
C ASN A 32 -4.43 17.03 -16.58
N MET A 33 -4.40 15.99 -15.76
CA MET A 33 -4.64 14.60 -16.19
C MET A 33 -5.88 13.95 -15.57
N LEU A 34 -6.61 14.67 -14.72
CA LEU A 34 -7.72 14.12 -13.94
C LEU A 34 -9.04 14.79 -14.31
N ASP A 35 -10.07 13.96 -14.41
CA ASP A 35 -11.48 14.37 -14.45
C ASP A 35 -12.10 13.94 -13.12
N GLU A 36 -12.69 14.89 -12.39
CA GLU A 36 -13.26 14.60 -11.07
C GLU A 36 -14.51 13.72 -11.13
N GLU A 37 -15.31 13.79 -12.21
CA GLU A 37 -16.42 12.84 -12.37
C GLU A 37 -15.91 11.43 -12.66
N GLU A 38 -14.87 11.29 -13.49
CA GLU A 38 -14.27 9.98 -13.67
C GLU A 38 -13.67 9.46 -12.36
N GLY A 39 -13.07 10.33 -11.56
CA GLY A 39 -12.63 10.01 -10.20
C GLY A 39 -13.76 9.49 -9.31
N ARG A 40 -14.91 10.18 -9.28
CA ARG A 40 -16.10 9.70 -8.57
C ARG A 40 -16.61 8.36 -9.12
N ASN A 41 -16.63 8.19 -10.44
CA ASN A 41 -17.02 6.94 -11.09
C ASN A 41 -16.07 5.78 -10.76
N VAL A 42 -14.78 6.03 -10.60
CA VAL A 42 -13.80 5.04 -10.11
C VAL A 42 -14.17 4.57 -8.71
N VAL A 43 -14.47 5.50 -7.79
CA VAL A 43 -14.90 5.15 -6.42
C VAL A 43 -16.20 4.37 -6.44
N ARG A 44 -17.22 4.83 -7.18
CA ARG A 44 -18.49 4.09 -7.36
C ARG A 44 -18.24 2.70 -7.92
N SER A 45 -17.36 2.57 -8.91
CA SER A 45 -17.04 1.28 -9.52
C SER A 45 -16.39 0.33 -8.53
N ALA A 46 -15.46 0.80 -7.70
CA ALA A 46 -14.83 0.00 -6.65
C ALA A 46 -15.87 -0.56 -5.68
N ILE A 47 -16.72 0.30 -5.13
CA ILE A 47 -17.76 -0.10 -4.18
C ILE A 47 -18.73 -1.10 -4.82
N ASN A 48 -19.20 -0.82 -6.04
CA ASN A 48 -20.15 -1.70 -6.75
C ASN A 48 -19.56 -3.07 -7.16
N ASN A 49 -18.23 -3.22 -7.15
CA ASN A 49 -17.57 -4.51 -7.37
C ASN A 49 -17.07 -5.16 -6.07
N GLY A 50 -17.49 -4.66 -4.91
CA GLY A 50 -17.25 -5.30 -3.61
C GLY A 50 -15.96 -4.87 -2.89
N ILE A 51 -15.23 -3.87 -3.41
CA ILE A 51 -14.13 -3.24 -2.65
C ILE A 51 -14.75 -2.45 -1.49
N THR A 52 -14.31 -2.75 -0.27
CA THR A 52 -14.81 -2.07 0.94
C THR A 52 -13.87 -0.95 1.40
N MET A 53 -12.56 -1.07 1.20
CA MET A 53 -11.57 -0.10 1.68
C MET A 53 -11.24 0.97 0.64
N LEU A 54 -11.41 2.24 1.02
CA LEU A 54 -11.02 3.42 0.25
C LEU A 54 -9.87 4.14 0.98
N ASP A 55 -8.67 4.12 0.39
CA ASP A 55 -7.47 4.73 0.94
C ASP A 55 -7.20 6.08 0.28
N THR A 56 -7.37 7.15 1.05
CA THR A 56 -7.17 8.56 0.65
C THR A 56 -6.15 9.24 1.57
N ALA A 57 -5.92 10.54 1.39
CA ALA A 57 -5.09 11.36 2.26
C ALA A 57 -5.37 12.86 2.06
N PHE A 58 -5.10 13.66 3.10
CA PHE A 58 -5.15 15.13 3.02
C PHE A 58 -4.34 15.69 1.84
N ILE A 59 -3.15 15.15 1.56
CA ILE A 59 -2.24 15.69 0.54
C ILE A 59 -2.66 15.37 -0.90
N TYR A 60 -3.68 14.53 -1.11
CA TYR A 60 -4.15 14.19 -2.45
C TYR A 60 -5.09 15.28 -2.95
N GLY A 61 -4.58 16.10 -3.86
CA GLY A 61 -5.31 17.24 -4.42
C GLY A 61 -5.20 18.52 -3.60
N PRO A 62 -4.42 18.51 -2.51
CA PRO A 62 -4.84 19.01 -1.21
C PRO A 62 -6.34 19.03 -0.94
N GLU A 63 -6.77 18.30 0.09
CA GLU A 63 -8.15 18.19 0.61
C GLU A 63 -9.17 17.57 -0.37
N ARG A 64 -8.98 17.75 -1.68
CA ARG A 64 -9.96 17.45 -2.71
C ARG A 64 -10.28 15.97 -2.84
N SER A 65 -9.31 15.08 -2.67
CA SER A 65 -9.59 13.63 -2.73
C SER A 65 -10.55 13.19 -1.63
N GLU A 66 -10.40 13.71 -0.40
CA GLU A 66 -11.32 13.41 0.70
C GLU A 66 -12.72 13.95 0.43
N GLU A 67 -12.84 15.15 -0.15
CA GLU A 67 -14.15 15.71 -0.53
C GLU A 67 -14.87 14.83 -1.57
N LEU A 68 -14.17 14.44 -2.64
CA LEU A 68 -14.72 13.60 -3.70
C LEU A 68 -15.09 12.20 -3.21
N VAL A 69 -14.27 11.61 -2.35
CA VAL A 69 -14.57 10.32 -1.71
C VAL A 69 -15.79 10.47 -0.81
N GLY A 70 -15.87 11.53 0.01
CA GLY A 70 -17.01 11.81 0.88
C GLY A 70 -18.33 12.02 0.13
N GLU A 71 -18.28 12.72 -1.01
CA GLU A 71 -19.42 12.89 -1.93
C GLU A 71 -20.00 11.54 -2.37
N VAL A 72 -19.15 10.60 -2.78
CA VAL A 72 -19.56 9.27 -3.26
C VAL A 72 -19.98 8.35 -2.11
N VAL A 73 -19.27 8.36 -0.98
CA VAL A 73 -19.58 7.51 0.19
C VAL A 73 -21.01 7.71 0.67
N LYS A 74 -21.54 8.94 0.60
CA LYS A 74 -22.93 9.26 0.96
C LYS A 74 -23.99 8.60 0.09
N GLU A 75 -23.61 8.09 -1.07
CA GLU A 75 -24.50 7.32 -1.96
C GLU A 75 -24.72 5.88 -1.44
N TYR A 76 -23.92 5.44 -0.46
CA TYR A 76 -23.91 4.08 0.09
C TYR A 76 -24.14 4.08 1.61
N LYS A 77 -24.31 2.88 2.18
CA LYS A 77 -24.33 2.71 3.63
C LYS A 77 -22.92 2.87 4.18
N ARG A 78 -22.74 3.79 5.12
CA ARG A 78 -21.43 4.13 5.68
C ARG A 78 -20.78 2.94 6.37
N GLU A 79 -21.58 2.09 7.02
CA GLU A 79 -21.15 0.90 7.74
C GLU A 79 -20.68 -0.26 6.84
N ASP A 80 -21.02 -0.23 5.55
CA ASP A 80 -20.57 -1.23 4.56
C ASP A 80 -19.18 -0.88 4.00
N LEU A 81 -18.64 0.30 4.34
CA LEU A 81 -17.40 0.84 3.79
C LEU A 81 -16.35 1.08 4.89
N VAL A 82 -15.09 0.97 4.49
CA VAL A 82 -13.92 1.28 5.32
C VAL A 82 -13.19 2.47 4.70
N ILE A 83 -13.13 3.59 5.41
CA ILE A 83 -12.38 4.76 4.98
C ILE A 83 -11.06 4.82 5.73
N ALA A 84 -9.98 4.85 4.96
CA ALA A 84 -8.64 5.05 5.46
C ALA A 84 -8.11 6.41 4.97
N THR A 85 -7.70 7.31 5.88
CA THR A 85 -7.11 8.61 5.51
C THR A 85 -5.90 8.97 6.37
N LYS A 86 -5.17 10.01 5.97
CA LYS A 86 -3.84 10.33 6.50
C LYS A 86 -3.62 11.83 6.61
N ALA A 87 -2.91 12.23 7.66
CA ALA A 87 -2.40 13.58 7.83
C ALA A 87 -0.97 13.57 8.39
N ALA A 88 -0.24 14.64 8.07
CA ALA A 88 1.09 14.99 8.61
C ALA A 88 1.52 16.33 8.00
N HIS A 89 1.16 16.54 6.73
CA HIS A 89 1.52 17.71 5.95
C HIS A 89 0.82 18.97 6.49
N LYS A 90 1.61 19.97 6.89
CA LYS A 90 1.16 21.26 7.40
C LYS A 90 1.76 22.39 6.56
N ALA A 91 0.90 23.28 6.08
CA ALA A 91 1.36 24.48 5.37
C ALA A 91 2.02 25.45 6.36
N VAL A 92 3.27 25.84 6.07
CA VAL A 92 4.05 26.82 6.83
C VAL A 92 4.59 27.86 5.82
N GLY A 93 3.81 28.92 5.60
CA GLY A 93 4.10 29.84 4.50
C GLY A 93 3.95 29.15 3.14
N ASP A 94 5.00 29.15 2.33
CA ASP A 94 5.02 28.55 1.00
C ASP A 94 5.55 27.10 0.98
N THR A 95 5.91 26.54 2.15
CA THR A 95 6.41 25.17 2.27
C THR A 95 5.39 24.25 2.96
N MET A 96 5.53 22.95 2.70
CA MET A 96 4.84 21.91 3.44
C MET A 96 5.85 21.24 4.37
N GLU A 97 5.57 21.30 5.67
CA GLU A 97 6.33 20.60 6.71
C GLU A 97 5.52 19.41 7.25
N PHE A 98 6.16 18.52 8.01
CA PHE A 98 5.47 17.46 8.74
C PHE A 98 5.25 17.86 10.20
N ASP A 99 4.04 17.68 10.70
CA ASP A 99 3.64 17.91 12.08
C ASP A 99 2.91 16.67 12.59
N ASN A 100 3.42 16.05 13.66
CA ASN A 100 2.77 14.93 14.33
C ASN A 100 2.34 15.29 15.75
N SER A 101 2.37 16.58 16.11
CA SER A 101 1.98 17.01 17.45
C SER A 101 0.54 16.58 17.77
N PRO A 102 0.25 16.20 19.02
CA PRO A 102 -1.09 15.76 19.42
C PRO A 102 -2.22 16.71 19.00
N GLN A 103 -1.98 18.02 19.11
CA GLN A 103 -2.96 19.03 18.72
C GLN A 103 -3.23 19.01 17.21
N PHE A 104 -2.18 18.94 16.39
CA PHE A 104 -2.31 18.91 14.95
C PHE A 104 -3.02 17.64 14.46
N LEU A 105 -2.68 16.48 15.00
CA LEU A 105 -3.32 15.21 14.63
C LEU A 105 -4.80 15.18 15.01
N LYS A 106 -5.17 15.65 16.22
CA LYS A 106 -6.57 15.77 16.64
C LYS A 106 -7.37 16.70 15.74
N GLN A 107 -6.80 17.86 15.39
CA GLN A 107 -7.43 18.79 14.46
C GLN A 107 -7.57 18.18 13.06
N SER A 108 -6.55 17.45 12.59
CA SER A 108 -6.54 16.81 11.27
C SER A 108 -7.65 15.77 11.12
N VAL A 109 -7.92 14.99 12.17
CA VAL A 109 -9.07 14.06 12.20
C VAL A 109 -10.39 14.82 12.08
N ASP A 110 -10.57 15.90 12.85
CA ASP A 110 -11.80 16.71 12.82
C ASP A 110 -12.05 17.35 11.45
N ASP A 111 -11.00 17.77 10.76
CA ASP A 111 -11.12 18.37 9.43
C ASP A 111 -11.33 17.31 8.34
N ALA A 112 -10.68 16.14 8.45
CA ALA A 112 -10.94 15.01 7.57
C ALA A 112 -12.40 14.54 7.65
N LEU A 113 -12.97 14.44 8.87
CA LEU A 113 -14.39 14.09 9.07
C LEU A 113 -15.35 15.04 8.35
N LYS A 114 -15.07 16.35 8.35
CA LYS A 114 -15.88 17.34 7.63
C LYS A 114 -15.82 17.13 6.11
N ARG A 115 -14.62 16.94 5.55
CA ARG A 115 -14.42 16.73 4.10
C ARG A 115 -15.04 15.43 3.62
N LEU A 116 -14.83 14.36 4.39
CA LEU A 116 -15.41 13.04 4.15
C LEU A 116 -16.92 12.97 4.44
N GLN A 117 -17.48 14.01 5.06
CA GLN A 117 -18.91 14.13 5.41
C GLN A 117 -19.42 12.93 6.23
N THR A 118 -18.64 12.49 7.21
CA THR A 118 -18.94 11.35 8.09
C THR A 118 -18.59 11.69 9.54
N ASP A 119 -19.11 10.90 10.48
CA ASP A 119 -18.92 11.03 11.93
C ASP A 119 -17.77 10.18 12.47
N TYR A 120 -17.28 9.20 11.70
CA TYR A 120 -16.11 8.39 12.07
C TYR A 120 -15.25 8.00 10.85
N ILE A 121 -13.96 7.74 11.11
CA ILE A 121 -12.99 7.20 10.15
C ILE A 121 -12.60 5.79 10.61
N ASP A 122 -12.50 4.82 9.69
CA ASP A 122 -12.17 3.45 10.09
C ASP A 122 -10.67 3.31 10.41
N LEU A 123 -9.81 3.91 9.59
CA LEU A 123 -8.35 3.88 9.79
C LEU A 123 -7.76 5.26 9.57
N PHE A 124 -7.07 5.80 10.58
CA PHE A 124 -6.35 7.07 10.46
C PHE A 124 -4.85 6.86 10.58
N TYR A 125 -4.11 7.38 9.61
CA TYR A 125 -2.66 7.31 9.58
C TYR A 125 -1.99 8.62 9.99
N ILE A 126 -0.87 8.50 10.68
CA ILE A 126 0.22 9.48 10.57
C ILE A 126 0.92 9.24 9.23
N HIS A 127 0.81 10.17 8.29
CA HIS A 127 1.25 9.97 6.90
C HIS A 127 2.79 9.96 6.76
N PHE A 128 3.47 10.85 7.47
CA PHE A 128 4.93 10.94 7.51
C PHE A 128 5.36 11.33 8.92
N PRO A 129 6.50 10.78 9.40
CA PRO A 129 7.06 11.17 10.68
C PRO A 129 7.59 12.60 10.62
N ASP A 130 7.29 13.41 11.62
CA ASP A 130 8.04 14.64 11.90
C ASP A 130 9.36 14.34 12.63
N GLU A 131 10.21 15.35 12.81
CA GLU A 131 11.49 15.17 13.52
C GLU A 131 11.35 15.31 15.04
N SER A 132 10.41 16.13 15.52
CA SER A 132 10.41 16.63 16.90
C SER A 132 9.44 15.93 17.84
N THR A 133 8.37 15.31 17.35
CA THR A 133 7.36 14.70 18.22
C THR A 133 7.75 13.25 18.55
N PRO A 134 7.79 12.85 19.84
CA PRO A 134 7.89 11.45 20.22
C PRO A 134 6.74 10.64 19.59
N LYS A 135 7.05 9.53 18.91
CA LYS A 135 6.04 8.86 18.09
C LYS A 135 4.99 8.15 18.94
N ALA A 136 5.36 7.67 20.12
CA ALA A 136 4.42 7.17 21.12
C ALA A 136 3.39 8.24 21.53
N GLU A 137 3.82 9.49 21.71
CA GLU A 137 2.93 10.61 22.07
C GLU A 137 1.95 10.92 20.93
N ALA A 138 2.43 10.93 19.69
CA ALA A 138 1.61 11.14 18.50
C ALA A 138 0.54 10.04 18.33
N VAL A 139 0.92 8.76 18.52
CA VAL A 139 -0.02 7.64 18.51
C VAL A 139 -0.98 7.69 19.70
N GLY A 140 -0.52 8.08 20.88
CA GLY A 140 -1.37 8.31 22.06
C GLY A 140 -2.47 9.34 21.81
N ALA A 141 -2.17 10.41 21.06
CA ALA A 141 -3.16 11.40 20.65
C ALA A 141 -4.27 10.81 19.76
N LEU A 142 -3.90 9.93 18.83
CA LEU A 142 -4.87 9.20 18.00
C LEU A 142 -5.66 8.17 18.83
N LYS A 143 -5.03 7.55 19.83
CA LYS A 143 -5.70 6.63 20.74
C LYS A 143 -6.84 7.29 21.52
N GLU A 144 -6.66 8.53 21.96
CA GLU A 144 -7.75 9.30 22.59
C GLU A 144 -8.95 9.48 21.63
N LEU A 145 -8.70 9.70 20.33
CA LEU A 145 -9.75 9.84 19.32
C LEU A 145 -10.41 8.49 19.01
N LYS A 146 -9.65 7.40 19.08
CA LYS A 146 -10.17 6.03 18.98
C LYS A 146 -11.12 5.74 20.14
N ASP A 147 -10.74 6.10 21.36
CA ASP A 147 -11.58 5.95 22.55
C ASP A 147 -12.83 6.83 22.52
N ALA A 148 -12.75 7.99 21.88
CA ALA A 148 -13.89 8.86 21.62
C ALA A 148 -14.78 8.40 20.45
N GLY A 149 -14.42 7.32 19.75
CA GLY A 149 -15.17 6.77 18.62
C GLY A 149 -15.04 7.54 17.30
N LYS A 150 -14.13 8.52 17.21
CA LYS A 150 -13.90 9.30 15.97
C LYS A 150 -13.07 8.53 14.94
N ILE A 151 -12.20 7.64 15.41
CA ILE A 151 -11.46 6.70 14.56
C ILE A 151 -11.61 5.27 15.10
N ARG A 152 -11.44 4.23 14.27
CA ARG A 152 -11.53 2.82 14.73
C ARG A 152 -10.20 2.10 14.77
N SER A 153 -9.23 2.52 13.97
CA SER A 153 -7.90 1.94 13.87
C SER A 153 -6.84 3.02 13.65
N ILE A 154 -5.62 2.73 14.11
CA ILE A 154 -4.47 3.64 14.03
C ILE A 154 -3.41 3.01 13.14
N GLY A 155 -2.97 3.77 12.15
CA GLY A 155 -1.86 3.40 11.29
C GLY A 155 -0.72 4.42 11.33
N VAL A 156 0.45 3.98 10.87
CA VAL A 156 1.59 4.87 10.57
C VAL A 156 2.11 4.59 9.17
N SER A 157 2.73 5.58 8.54
CA SER A 157 3.27 5.44 7.20
C SER A 157 4.62 6.14 7.06
N ASN A 158 5.52 5.56 6.29
CA ASN A 158 6.88 6.08 6.04
C ASN A 158 7.76 6.22 7.29
N PHE A 159 7.50 5.42 8.32
CA PHE A 159 8.30 5.38 9.54
C PHE A 159 9.49 4.45 9.35
N SER A 160 10.65 4.81 9.92
CA SER A 160 11.76 3.86 10.06
C SER A 160 11.39 2.72 11.02
N PRO A 161 12.13 1.59 11.03
CA PRO A 161 11.91 0.51 12.00
C PRO A 161 11.98 0.98 13.46
N GLU A 162 12.86 1.93 13.77
CA GLU A 162 12.99 2.53 15.11
C GLU A 162 11.78 3.41 15.44
N GLN A 163 11.35 4.24 14.50
CA GLN A 163 10.17 5.10 14.68
C GLN A 163 8.90 4.27 14.82
N LEU A 164 8.76 3.17 14.09
CA LEU A 164 7.64 2.25 14.23
C LEU A 164 7.60 1.61 15.62
N LYS A 165 8.76 1.16 16.13
CA LYS A 165 8.87 0.62 17.49
C LYS A 165 8.52 1.66 18.56
N ASP A 166 8.97 2.90 18.36
CA ASP A 166 8.62 4.02 19.23
C ASP A 166 7.11 4.32 19.20
N ALA A 167 6.53 4.39 18.01
CA ALA A 167 5.09 4.61 17.81
C ALA A 167 4.22 3.50 18.43
N ASN A 168 4.72 2.26 18.40
CA ASN A 168 4.01 1.08 18.88
C ASN A 168 4.40 0.66 20.31
N GLN A 169 5.01 1.55 21.11
CA GLN A 169 5.43 1.23 22.49
C GLN A 169 4.30 0.65 23.36
N ASP A 170 3.08 1.16 23.21
CA ASP A 170 1.89 0.71 23.93
C ASP A 170 1.06 -0.33 23.12
N GLY A 171 1.53 -0.75 21.95
CA GLY A 171 0.85 -1.73 21.10
C GLY A 171 -0.34 -1.20 20.30
N TYR A 172 -0.52 0.11 20.20
CA TYR A 172 -1.68 0.75 19.56
C TYR A 172 -1.64 0.85 18.03
N VAL A 173 -0.50 0.57 17.40
CA VAL A 173 -0.41 0.58 15.93
C VAL A 173 -0.99 -0.72 15.39
N ASP A 174 -2.01 -0.59 14.54
CA ASP A 174 -2.69 -1.72 13.88
C ASP A 174 -2.15 -1.93 12.46
N VAL A 175 -1.71 -0.86 11.78
CA VAL A 175 -1.32 -0.89 10.36
C VAL A 175 -0.05 -0.08 10.10
N LEU A 176 0.85 -0.63 9.29
CA LEU A 176 1.98 0.08 8.68
C LEU A 176 1.77 0.17 7.16
N GLN A 177 1.88 1.38 6.60
CA GLN A 177 1.90 1.57 5.15
C GLN A 177 3.27 2.08 4.69
N ALA A 178 3.95 1.33 3.82
CA ALA A 178 5.29 1.68 3.33
C ALA A 178 5.50 1.29 1.86
N GLU A 179 6.54 1.84 1.23
CA GLU A 179 6.90 1.48 -0.14
C GLU A 179 7.35 0.03 -0.19
N TYR A 180 6.73 -0.75 -1.07
CA TYR A 180 7.17 -2.10 -1.34
C TYR A 180 6.62 -2.57 -2.69
N ASN A 181 7.51 -3.10 -3.52
CA ASN A 181 7.17 -3.79 -4.74
C ASN A 181 8.32 -4.71 -5.16
N LEU A 182 8.12 -5.54 -6.19
CA LEU A 182 9.12 -6.49 -6.66
C LEU A 182 10.45 -5.84 -7.12
N LEU A 183 10.50 -4.52 -7.36
CA LEU A 183 11.75 -3.79 -7.67
C LEU A 183 12.36 -3.10 -6.43
N ASN A 184 11.61 -2.95 -5.34
CA ASN A 184 12.04 -2.36 -4.09
C ASN A 184 11.55 -3.21 -2.90
N ARG A 185 12.41 -4.14 -2.46
CA ARG A 185 12.09 -5.18 -1.48
C ARG A 185 12.67 -4.94 -0.08
N GLN A 186 13.18 -3.73 0.18
CA GLN A 186 13.86 -3.39 1.45
C GLN A 186 12.95 -3.61 2.69
N ALA A 187 11.62 -3.48 2.54
CA ALA A 187 10.68 -3.71 3.62
C ALA A 187 10.71 -5.14 4.21
N GLU A 188 11.19 -6.13 3.44
CA GLU A 188 11.32 -7.52 3.90
C GLU A 188 12.28 -7.65 5.08
N SER A 189 13.45 -7.00 5.00
CA SER A 189 14.41 -6.98 6.10
C SER A 189 14.02 -6.01 7.21
N ASP A 190 13.38 -4.91 6.86
CA ASP A 190 13.19 -3.78 7.77
C ASP A 190 11.95 -3.95 8.65
N PHE A 191 10.87 -4.51 8.11
CA PHE A 191 9.54 -4.47 8.75
C PHE A 191 8.91 -5.84 8.97
N PHE A 192 8.99 -6.77 8.02
CA PHE A 192 8.11 -7.95 8.00
C PHE A 192 8.22 -8.83 9.25
N ALA A 193 9.43 -9.04 9.77
CA ALA A 193 9.63 -9.80 11.01
C ALA A 193 8.95 -9.12 12.21
N TYR A 194 9.01 -7.79 12.29
CA TYR A 194 8.41 -7.03 13.38
C TYR A 194 6.88 -6.94 13.23
N THR A 195 6.38 -6.61 12.04
CA THR A 195 4.95 -6.48 11.78
C THR A 195 4.21 -7.81 11.98
N THR A 196 4.80 -8.93 11.55
CA THR A 196 4.26 -10.27 11.81
C THR A 196 4.22 -10.58 13.31
N LYS A 197 5.28 -10.25 14.06
CA LYS A 197 5.37 -10.51 15.50
C LYS A 197 4.36 -9.70 16.32
N GLU A 198 4.13 -8.45 15.94
CA GLU A 198 3.29 -7.50 16.68
C GLU A 198 1.84 -7.42 16.15
N ASP A 199 1.48 -8.30 15.20
CA ASP A 199 0.17 -8.38 14.56
C ASP A 199 -0.24 -7.03 13.94
N ILE A 200 0.67 -6.48 13.14
CA ILE A 200 0.50 -5.24 12.38
C ILE A 200 0.35 -5.60 10.90
N THR A 201 -0.77 -5.21 10.29
CA THR A 201 -0.94 -5.37 8.84
C THR A 201 0.02 -4.43 8.11
N PHE A 202 0.77 -4.96 7.16
CA PHE A 202 1.62 -4.21 6.24
C PHE A 202 0.86 -3.96 4.93
N ILE A 203 0.64 -2.69 4.58
CA ILE A 203 0.01 -2.30 3.32
C ILE A 203 1.08 -1.70 2.39
N PRO A 204 1.42 -2.36 1.28
CA PRO A 204 2.38 -1.81 0.32
C PRO A 204 1.73 -0.69 -0.51
N TYR A 205 2.40 0.46 -0.62
CA TYR A 205 2.09 1.44 -1.67
C TYR A 205 3.04 1.30 -2.86
N PHE A 206 2.59 1.77 -4.03
CA PHE A 206 3.22 1.53 -5.34
C PHE A 206 3.50 0.04 -5.67
N PRO A 207 2.55 -0.89 -5.42
CA PRO A 207 2.78 -2.32 -5.66
C PRO A 207 3.07 -2.64 -7.14
N LEU A 208 2.63 -1.79 -8.08
CA LEU A 208 2.84 -1.96 -9.52
C LEU A 208 3.86 -0.98 -10.13
N GLU A 209 4.62 -0.25 -9.30
CA GLU A 209 5.62 0.75 -9.70
C GLU A 209 5.17 1.65 -10.85
N SER A 210 4.10 2.42 -10.60
CA SER A 210 3.47 3.31 -11.60
C SER A 210 3.04 2.62 -12.90
N GLY A 211 2.78 1.32 -12.87
CA GLY A 211 2.35 0.52 -14.02
C GLY A 211 3.48 -0.25 -14.72
N LEU A 212 4.74 -0.08 -14.30
CA LEU A 212 5.88 -0.80 -14.87
C LEU A 212 5.71 -2.31 -14.71
N LEU A 213 5.35 -2.72 -13.49
CA LEU A 213 5.10 -4.12 -13.16
C LEU A 213 3.76 -4.62 -13.72
N ALA A 214 2.88 -3.75 -14.21
CA ALA A 214 1.59 -4.17 -14.76
C ALA A 214 1.68 -4.75 -16.20
N GLY A 215 2.87 -4.79 -16.80
CA GLY A 215 3.06 -5.34 -18.15
C GLY A 215 2.50 -4.50 -19.30
N LYS A 216 2.30 -3.19 -19.09
CA LYS A 216 1.66 -2.28 -20.04
C LYS A 216 2.63 -1.49 -20.93
N TYR A 217 3.91 -1.48 -20.59
CA TYR A 217 4.92 -0.69 -21.30
C TYR A 217 5.73 -1.54 -22.27
N THR A 218 6.33 -0.85 -23.23
CA THR A 218 7.30 -1.41 -24.17
C THR A 218 8.57 -0.57 -24.11
N GLU A 219 9.66 -1.02 -24.71
CA GLU A 219 10.91 -0.24 -24.78
C GLU A 219 10.73 1.13 -25.44
N ASN A 220 9.69 1.30 -26.27
CA ASN A 220 9.36 2.55 -26.96
C ASN A 220 8.42 3.46 -26.14
N SER A 221 8.00 3.05 -24.95
CA SER A 221 7.15 3.87 -24.09
C SER A 221 7.90 5.11 -23.62
N THR A 222 7.24 6.27 -23.72
CA THR A 222 7.80 7.57 -23.28
C THR A 222 6.92 8.20 -22.21
N PHE A 223 7.53 9.02 -21.36
CA PHE A 223 6.87 9.61 -20.20
C PHE A 223 7.18 11.10 -20.12
N THR A 224 6.16 11.90 -19.80
CA THR A 224 6.28 13.36 -19.62
C THR A 224 5.98 13.80 -18.18
N ASP A 225 5.62 12.87 -17.31
CA ASP A 225 5.32 13.11 -15.90
C ASP A 225 6.48 12.66 -14.98
N PHE A 226 6.22 12.50 -13.68
CA PHE A 226 7.23 12.12 -12.70
C PHE A 226 7.99 10.82 -13.04
N ARG A 227 7.39 9.90 -13.82
CA ARG A 227 8.08 8.68 -14.29
C ARG A 227 9.30 8.98 -15.14
N SER A 228 9.30 10.11 -15.87
CA SER A 228 10.45 10.56 -16.67
C SER A 228 11.73 10.78 -15.86
N LYS A 229 11.63 10.89 -14.52
CA LYS A 229 12.75 11.07 -13.60
C LYS A 229 13.02 9.86 -12.71
N LYS A 230 12.15 8.83 -12.74
CA LYS A 230 12.31 7.64 -11.91
C LYS A 230 13.41 6.72 -12.47
N PRO A 231 14.41 6.29 -11.68
CA PRO A 231 15.48 5.41 -12.15
C PRO A 231 14.99 4.10 -12.80
N SER A 232 13.91 3.51 -12.27
CA SER A 232 13.25 2.30 -12.80
C SER A 232 12.72 2.45 -14.24
N PHE A 233 12.58 3.70 -14.71
CA PHE A 233 12.08 4.07 -16.04
C PHE A 233 13.17 4.64 -16.96
N GLN A 234 14.45 4.56 -16.58
CA GLN A 234 15.56 5.09 -17.37
C GLN A 234 16.43 4.00 -18.01
N GLY A 235 16.87 4.27 -19.24
CA GLY A 235 17.99 3.56 -19.88
C GLY A 235 17.89 2.03 -19.82
N GLU A 236 19.00 1.39 -19.49
CA GLU A 236 19.09 -0.08 -19.40
C GLU A 236 18.26 -0.64 -18.24
N ALA A 237 18.17 0.06 -17.11
CA ALA A 237 17.34 -0.39 -15.99
C ALA A 237 15.88 -0.58 -16.39
N PHE A 238 15.33 0.32 -17.23
CA PHE A 238 13.97 0.15 -17.76
C PHE A 238 13.84 -1.10 -18.62
N LYS A 239 14.81 -1.37 -19.52
CA LYS A 239 14.79 -2.57 -20.38
C LYS A 239 14.91 -3.86 -19.57
N GLU A 240 15.80 -3.89 -18.58
CA GLU A 240 15.96 -5.03 -17.67
C GLU A 240 14.67 -5.29 -16.89
N ASN A 241 14.01 -4.23 -16.40
CA ASN A 241 12.74 -4.36 -15.71
C ASN A 241 11.63 -4.88 -16.64
N LEU A 242 11.58 -4.44 -17.90
CA LEU A 242 10.66 -4.99 -18.90
C LEU A 242 10.93 -6.48 -19.14
N ALA A 243 12.20 -6.89 -19.26
CA ALA A 243 12.55 -8.29 -19.44
C ALA A 243 12.13 -9.17 -18.24
N LYS A 244 12.28 -8.67 -17.01
CA LYS A 244 11.76 -9.33 -15.80
C LYS A 244 10.24 -9.49 -15.86
N VAL A 245 9.54 -8.43 -16.27
CA VAL A 245 8.08 -8.44 -16.43
C VAL A 245 7.62 -9.44 -17.49
N GLU A 246 8.34 -9.59 -18.60
CA GLU A 246 8.02 -10.60 -19.63
C GLU A 246 8.17 -12.04 -19.10
N ARG A 247 9.11 -12.31 -18.19
CA ARG A 247 9.19 -13.62 -17.52
C ARG A 247 7.97 -13.91 -16.65
N VAL A 248 7.41 -12.88 -15.98
CA VAL A 248 6.15 -13.02 -15.24
C VAL A 248 4.98 -13.24 -16.19
N ARG A 249 5.02 -12.66 -17.40
CA ARG A 249 4.00 -12.85 -18.42
C ARG A 249 3.83 -14.31 -18.82
N GLU A 250 4.90 -15.10 -18.84
CA GLU A 250 4.82 -16.55 -19.10
C GLU A 250 3.90 -17.27 -18.09
N ILE A 251 3.99 -16.88 -16.81
CA ILE A 251 3.13 -17.42 -15.73
C ILE A 251 1.68 -16.95 -15.92
N ALA A 252 1.51 -15.67 -16.25
CA ALA A 252 0.19 -15.06 -16.46
C ALA A 252 -0.53 -15.71 -17.65
N ASP A 253 0.15 -15.88 -18.79
CA ASP A 253 -0.37 -16.49 -20.01
C ASP A 253 -0.75 -17.96 -19.79
N ALA A 254 0.05 -18.72 -19.02
CA ALA A 254 -0.25 -20.10 -18.67
C ALA A 254 -1.55 -20.25 -17.86
N LYS A 255 -1.96 -19.20 -17.13
CA LYS A 255 -3.21 -19.14 -16.36
C LYS A 255 -4.35 -18.42 -17.08
N GLY A 256 -4.08 -17.77 -18.21
CA GLY A 256 -5.05 -16.89 -18.88
C GLY A 256 -5.37 -15.63 -18.08
N GLU A 257 -4.39 -15.09 -17.36
CA GLU A 257 -4.51 -13.92 -16.49
C GLU A 257 -3.58 -12.78 -16.95
N ASP A 258 -3.77 -11.57 -16.41
CA ASP A 258 -2.87 -10.45 -16.66
C ASP A 258 -1.66 -10.48 -15.71
N VAL A 259 -0.51 -9.97 -16.16
CA VAL A 259 0.71 -9.81 -15.34
C VAL A 259 0.42 -9.10 -14.00
N ALA A 260 -0.42 -8.06 -14.03
CA ALA A 260 -0.80 -7.32 -12.83
C ALA A 260 -1.51 -8.21 -11.81
N HIS A 261 -2.32 -9.19 -12.24
CA HIS A 261 -2.96 -10.13 -11.33
C HIS A 261 -1.91 -10.99 -10.63
N VAL A 262 -0.91 -11.49 -11.39
CA VAL A 262 0.15 -12.38 -10.86
C VAL A 262 0.97 -11.67 -9.79
N ILE A 263 1.37 -10.44 -10.06
CA ILE A 263 2.18 -9.66 -9.13
C ILE A 263 1.39 -9.29 -7.87
N LEU A 264 0.14 -8.85 -8.01
CA LEU A 264 -0.71 -8.53 -6.86
C LEU A 264 -1.02 -9.78 -6.03
N ALA A 265 -1.33 -10.92 -6.67
CA ALA A 265 -1.54 -12.18 -5.97
C ALA A 265 -0.28 -12.64 -5.22
N TRP A 266 0.92 -12.41 -5.78
CA TRP A 266 2.18 -12.71 -5.12
C TRP A 266 2.34 -11.92 -3.81
N TYR A 267 2.02 -10.62 -3.80
CA TYR A 267 2.09 -9.84 -2.55
C TYR A 267 1.17 -10.38 -1.45
N LEU A 268 -0.02 -10.88 -1.81
CA LEU A 268 -0.97 -11.49 -0.86
C LEU A 268 -0.50 -12.85 -0.31
N THR A 269 0.62 -13.39 -0.79
CA THR A 269 1.25 -14.59 -0.20
C THR A 269 2.17 -14.25 0.98
N ILE A 270 2.50 -12.96 1.15
CA ILE A 270 3.37 -12.49 2.23
C ILE A 270 2.55 -12.47 3.53
N PRO A 271 3.02 -13.13 4.62
CA PRO A 271 2.21 -13.30 5.83
C PRO A 271 1.64 -12.03 6.46
N SER A 272 2.35 -10.89 6.37
CA SER A 272 1.89 -9.62 6.94
C SER A 272 1.12 -8.72 5.96
N VAL A 273 0.87 -9.17 4.73
CA VAL A 273 0.22 -8.37 3.68
C VAL A 273 -1.21 -8.88 3.46
N ASP A 274 -2.13 -8.35 4.26
CA ASP A 274 -3.54 -8.76 4.21
C ASP A 274 -4.33 -8.05 3.10
N VAL A 275 -3.93 -6.81 2.77
CA VAL A 275 -4.67 -5.95 1.84
C VAL A 275 -3.73 -5.14 0.95
N LEU A 276 -4.11 -5.00 -0.32
CA LEU A 276 -3.42 -4.15 -1.30
C LEU A 276 -4.28 -2.95 -1.67
N ILE A 277 -3.66 -1.81 -2.00
CA ILE A 277 -4.35 -0.57 -2.41
C ILE A 277 -3.92 -0.09 -3.80
N PRO A 278 -4.06 -0.90 -4.86
CA PRO A 278 -3.73 -0.44 -6.20
C PRO A 278 -4.57 0.80 -6.56
N GLY A 279 -3.91 1.79 -7.15
CA GLY A 279 -4.56 3.00 -7.64
C GLY A 279 -5.25 2.76 -8.99
N ALA A 280 -6.31 3.52 -9.25
CA ALA A 280 -7.01 3.52 -10.53
C ALA A 280 -7.34 4.94 -10.98
N LYS A 281 -7.15 5.23 -12.26
CA LYS A 281 -7.57 6.47 -12.93
C LYS A 281 -8.90 6.32 -13.67
N ARG A 282 -9.33 5.08 -13.90
CA ARG A 282 -10.50 4.74 -14.70
C ARG A 282 -11.15 3.47 -14.19
N THR A 283 -12.45 3.35 -14.43
CA THR A 283 -13.27 2.23 -13.94
C THR A 283 -12.80 0.85 -14.42
N ASP A 284 -12.20 0.73 -15.62
CA ASP A 284 -11.66 -0.54 -16.14
C ASP A 284 -10.55 -1.12 -15.24
N GLN A 285 -9.72 -0.25 -14.65
CA GLN A 285 -8.56 -0.65 -13.86
C GLN A 285 -8.93 -1.21 -12.48
N VAL A 286 -10.09 -0.84 -11.97
CA VAL A 286 -10.63 -1.35 -10.71
C VAL A 286 -10.91 -2.84 -10.81
N LYS A 287 -11.53 -3.27 -11.93
CA LYS A 287 -11.90 -4.68 -12.15
C LYS A 287 -10.68 -5.61 -12.21
N THR A 288 -9.61 -5.15 -12.86
CA THR A 288 -8.31 -5.85 -12.90
C THR A 288 -7.78 -6.12 -11.49
N SER A 289 -7.86 -5.14 -10.59
CA SER A 289 -7.30 -5.27 -9.23
C SER A 289 -8.05 -6.30 -8.39
N ILE A 290 -9.37 -6.38 -8.53
CA ILE A 290 -10.22 -7.33 -7.78
C ILE A 290 -9.90 -8.77 -8.18
N ARG A 291 -9.64 -9.02 -9.47
CA ARG A 291 -9.31 -10.34 -9.98
C ARG A 291 -8.07 -10.94 -9.31
N ALA A 292 -7.11 -10.11 -8.89
CA ALA A 292 -5.91 -10.56 -8.18
C ALA A 292 -6.22 -11.31 -6.88
N ALA A 293 -7.25 -10.92 -6.12
CA ALA A 293 -7.62 -11.59 -4.86
C ALA A 293 -8.30 -12.94 -5.04
N GLU A 294 -8.72 -13.28 -6.26
CA GLU A 294 -9.34 -14.57 -6.58
C GLU A 294 -8.33 -15.60 -7.08
N MET A 295 -7.11 -15.17 -7.38
CA MET A 295 -6.09 -16.03 -7.96
C MET A 295 -5.25 -16.70 -6.87
N ALA A 296 -5.00 -18.00 -7.07
CA ALA A 296 -4.03 -18.76 -6.29
C ALA A 296 -2.77 -19.02 -7.12
N LEU A 297 -1.62 -18.63 -6.57
CA LEU A 297 -0.32 -19.04 -7.07
C LEU A 297 0.09 -20.36 -6.40
N THR A 298 0.79 -21.20 -7.15
CA THR A 298 1.46 -22.39 -6.60
C THR A 298 2.77 -21.98 -5.93
N ASP A 299 3.26 -22.79 -4.99
CA ASP A 299 4.56 -22.56 -4.34
C ASP A 299 5.70 -22.41 -5.36
N GLN A 300 5.66 -23.18 -6.45
CA GLN A 300 6.64 -23.08 -7.52
C GLN A 300 6.58 -21.74 -8.26
N GLU A 301 5.39 -21.20 -8.52
CA GLU A 301 5.24 -19.89 -9.17
C GLU A 301 5.69 -18.76 -8.26
N ILE A 302 5.42 -18.87 -6.96
CA ILE A 302 5.89 -17.91 -5.95
C ILE A 302 7.42 -17.85 -5.96
N LEU A 303 8.08 -19.01 -5.95
CA LEU A 303 9.55 -19.12 -6.01
C LEU A 303 10.13 -18.57 -7.32
N VAL A 304 9.50 -18.86 -8.46
CA VAL A 304 9.95 -18.33 -9.75
C VAL A 304 9.86 -16.80 -9.79
N ILE A 305 8.77 -16.23 -9.28
CA ILE A 305 8.62 -14.77 -9.17
C ILE A 305 9.69 -14.20 -8.24
N ASP A 306 9.94 -14.85 -7.10
CA ASP A 306 11.01 -14.46 -6.19
C ASP A 306 12.37 -14.38 -6.91
N ASP A 307 12.75 -15.45 -7.61
CA ASP A 307 13.99 -15.56 -8.38
C ASP A 307 14.12 -14.51 -9.49
N ILE A 308 13.04 -14.18 -10.20
CA ILE A 308 13.05 -13.14 -11.25
C ILE A 308 13.53 -11.80 -10.69
N PHE A 309 13.15 -11.49 -9.46
CA PHE A 309 13.33 -10.17 -8.85
C PHE A 309 14.43 -10.13 -7.78
N PHE A 310 14.92 -11.27 -7.28
CA PHE A 310 16.05 -11.35 -6.35
C PHE A 310 17.44 -11.31 -7.02
N MET A 311 17.52 -11.47 -8.35
CA MET A 311 18.78 -11.46 -9.10
C MET A 311 19.44 -10.07 -9.14
N ASN A 312 20.15 -9.72 -8.05
CA ASN A 312 21.33 -8.86 -8.04
C ASN A 312 22.54 -9.77 -7.74
N GLU A 313 23.65 -9.61 -8.49
CA GLU A 313 24.84 -10.50 -8.44
C GLU A 313 25.43 -10.69 -7.02
N GLU A 314 25.16 -9.78 -6.08
CA GLU A 314 25.63 -9.89 -4.69
C GLU A 314 24.83 -10.88 -3.83
N CYS A 315 23.55 -11.14 -4.13
CA CYS A 315 22.72 -12.07 -3.34
C CYS A 315 22.96 -13.54 -3.69
N VAL A 316 23.46 -13.83 -4.90
CA VAL A 316 23.74 -15.20 -5.35
C VAL A 316 24.75 -15.87 -4.41
N LEU A 317 25.78 -15.15 -3.95
CA LEU A 317 26.73 -15.72 -3.00
C LEU A 317 26.09 -16.06 -1.64
N LEU A 318 25.19 -15.21 -1.16
CA LEU A 318 24.58 -15.36 0.17
C LEU A 318 23.54 -16.50 0.17
N VAL A 319 22.69 -16.59 -0.86
CA VAL A 319 21.73 -17.69 -1.00
C VAL A 319 22.46 -19.01 -1.24
N PHE A 320 23.52 -19.02 -2.06
CA PHE A 320 24.33 -20.24 -2.27
C PHE A 320 25.01 -20.70 -0.98
N LEU A 321 25.49 -19.78 -0.14
CA LEU A 321 26.06 -20.08 1.17
C LEU A 321 25.01 -20.63 2.15
N ILE A 322 23.83 -20.00 2.23
CA ILE A 322 22.75 -20.44 3.13
C ILE A 322 22.22 -21.81 2.71
N VAL A 323 21.99 -22.03 1.42
CA VAL A 323 21.53 -23.31 0.89
C VAL A 323 22.61 -24.39 1.09
N SER A 324 23.89 -24.08 0.85
CA SER A 324 25.00 -25.02 1.09
C SER A 324 25.15 -25.40 2.57
N GLU A 325 24.99 -24.44 3.49
CA GLU A 325 25.02 -24.72 4.94
C GLU A 325 23.81 -25.56 5.38
N TYR A 326 22.63 -25.29 4.84
CA TYR A 326 21.42 -26.07 5.12
C TYR A 326 21.54 -27.54 4.67
N PHE A 327 22.07 -27.79 3.47
CA PHE A 327 22.29 -29.15 2.97
C PHE A 327 23.42 -29.88 3.74
N ASN A 328 24.51 -29.19 4.09
CA ASN A 328 25.58 -29.76 4.92
C ASN A 328 25.11 -30.10 6.36
N ALA A 329 24.17 -29.33 6.91
CA ALA A 329 23.56 -29.61 8.20
C ALA A 329 22.66 -30.86 8.15
N GLN A 330 21.93 -31.08 7.04
CA GLN A 330 21.08 -32.26 6.85
C GLN A 330 21.90 -33.56 6.67
N GLU A 331 23.04 -33.52 5.96
CA GLU A 331 23.92 -34.69 5.82
C GLU A 331 24.57 -35.14 7.16
N LYS A 332 24.82 -34.19 8.07
CA LYS A 332 25.33 -34.50 9.43
C LYS A 332 24.29 -35.13 10.35
N VAL A 333 23.00 -34.89 10.10
CA VAL A 333 21.91 -35.49 10.91
C VAL A 333 21.57 -36.92 10.46
N LEU A 334 21.89 -37.27 9.20
CA LEU A 334 21.65 -38.60 8.64
C LEU A 334 22.84 -39.58 8.79
N SER A 335 23.95 -39.14 9.37
CA SER A 335 25.18 -39.94 9.54
C SER A 335 25.51 -40.34 10.99
N VAL A 336 24.53 -40.27 11.91
CA VAL A 336 24.65 -40.70 13.32
C VAL A 336 23.88 -41.97 13.61
#